data_AF-A0A935WT22-F1
#
_entry.id   AF-A0A935WT22-F1
#
_cell.length_a   1.000
_cell.length_b   1.000
_cell.length_c   1.000
_cell.angle_alpha   90.00
_cell.angle_beta   90.00
_cell.angle_gamma   90.00
#
_symmetry.space_group_name_H-M   'P 1'
#
loop_
_entity.id
_entity.type
_entity.pdbx_description
1 polymer ?
#
loop_
_entity_poly.entity_id
_entity_poly.type
_entity_poly.pdbx_seq_one_letter_code
_entity_poly.pdbx_strand_id
1 'polypeptide(L)'
;MIVTTPKFKSSAFKATLAQIKEILDAHTLSVLLLDALERRSAEQIVTRYGRPDRGRRLDQLKKSDLVGQITAWFFSIEDVAYAVIKEMDRLSQKECYIVRSIPDDQAEARVGSYRAIALKRERAKYVWALVRDERAHVRGLANNVIREFFQEVADIATTRQALESEGLAPNLDDATLAHRIQEQAMRLSEASARLSDLEAKSAHHEAERARLLAQLGAKERQLREATDKRGELEAEMLALRRSLRTVEIEYADAEDAKAREIDARTSAELLAQKVRRLEKLAGASKTLIETQDALAEARARADALSERLTRTDQANRAREDAHATVVARLSAEVETLKEELHRVRQQLARRPTHRGGVMAGEGGDAEQAGDAGQAGAAGQAAQAGEAAAGVGGDEVAVLLDQANIAASARAMFRKKVDFGLLLQRLTAGRSVKRAVAFVVDNGGPSFDGFCDHLRKTGWTLRVKRPRRSPDGRVKADWDMGIAMEALEVEDQIGLLVLASGDGDFVPLVQRLRRRHVVVEVAAFSDGLSPELFAAADRVVRLGDDILEVV
;
A
#
# COMPACT_ATOMS: atom_id res chain seq x y z
N MET A 1 12.68 -17.25 26.53
CA MET A 1 12.57 -18.63 27.04
C MET A 1 12.69 -18.61 28.56
N ILE A 2 12.08 -19.58 29.25
CA ILE A 2 12.24 -19.77 30.71
C ILE A 2 13.63 -20.38 30.98
N VAL A 3 14.27 -20.07 32.11
CA VAL A 3 15.45 -20.83 32.57
C VAL A 3 15.02 -22.24 32.92
N THR A 4 15.35 -23.19 32.06
CA THR A 4 15.08 -24.61 32.28
C THR A 4 16.22 -25.22 33.09
N THR A 5 15.93 -25.63 34.32
CA THR A 5 16.85 -26.45 35.11
C THR A 5 17.15 -27.76 34.33
N PRO A 6 18.43 -28.11 34.10
CA PRO A 6 18.77 -29.31 33.33
C PRO A 6 18.20 -30.60 33.95
N LYS A 7 17.90 -31.60 33.13
CA LYS A 7 17.41 -32.91 33.61
C LYS A 7 18.37 -33.50 34.64
N PHE A 8 17.84 -34.00 35.75
CA PHE A 8 18.64 -34.57 36.83
C PHE A 8 19.61 -35.67 36.33
N LYS A 9 20.81 -35.73 36.93
CA LYS A 9 21.93 -36.62 36.56
C LYS A 9 22.46 -36.51 35.11
N SER A 10 21.95 -35.60 34.28
CA SER A 10 22.51 -35.33 32.95
C SER A 10 23.92 -34.70 33.01
N SER A 11 24.68 -34.80 31.92
CA SER A 11 25.95 -34.07 31.74
C SER A 11 25.79 -32.56 31.90
N ALA A 12 24.72 -31.99 31.33
CA ALA A 12 24.37 -30.58 31.48
C ALA A 12 24.07 -30.18 32.93
N PHE A 13 23.43 -31.06 33.72
CA PHE A 13 23.24 -30.85 35.16
C PHE A 13 24.58 -30.85 35.91
N LYS A 14 25.47 -31.82 35.63
CA LYS A 14 26.80 -31.88 36.28
C LYS A 14 27.68 -30.67 35.92
N ALA A 15 27.66 -30.23 34.66
CA ALA A 15 28.36 -29.01 34.22
C ALA A 15 27.81 -27.75 34.91
N THR A 16 26.48 -27.62 34.99
CA THR A 16 25.82 -26.51 35.72
C THR A 16 26.18 -26.52 37.20
N LEU A 17 26.18 -27.69 37.85
CA LEU A 17 26.53 -27.83 39.26
C LEU A 17 28.00 -27.51 39.54
N ALA A 18 28.91 -27.85 38.62
CA ALA A 18 30.31 -27.46 38.71
C ALA A 18 30.49 -25.93 38.63
N GLN A 19 29.88 -25.29 37.62
CA GLN A 19 29.92 -23.83 37.44
C GLN A 19 29.35 -23.07 38.65
N ILE A 20 28.30 -23.59 39.29
CA ILE A 20 27.76 -22.98 40.51
C ILE A 20 28.74 -23.13 41.68
N LYS A 21 29.39 -24.29 41.84
CA LYS A 21 30.37 -24.54 42.93
C LYS A 21 31.72 -23.84 42.72
N GLU A 22 32.01 -23.40 41.50
CA GLU A 22 33.19 -22.59 41.16
C GLU A 22 33.04 -21.13 41.64
N ILE A 23 31.80 -20.62 41.76
CA ILE A 23 31.49 -19.22 42.08
C ILE A 23 30.89 -19.08 43.49
N LEU A 24 30.08 -20.03 43.93
CA LEU A 24 29.42 -20.01 45.23
C LEU A 24 30.08 -20.99 46.20
N ASP A 25 30.77 -20.43 47.19
CA ASP A 25 31.22 -21.16 48.38
C ASP A 25 30.04 -21.45 49.34
N ALA A 26 30.32 -22.18 50.42
CA ALA A 26 29.30 -22.51 51.41
C ALA A 26 28.76 -21.29 52.17
N HIS A 27 29.57 -20.27 52.44
CA HIS A 27 29.11 -19.06 53.12
C HIS A 27 28.17 -18.24 52.23
N THR A 28 28.60 -17.95 51.00
CA THR A 28 27.79 -17.20 50.03
C THR A 28 26.48 -17.92 49.71
N LEU A 29 26.52 -19.23 49.46
CA LEU A 29 25.30 -20.00 49.21
C LEU A 29 24.34 -19.94 50.41
N SER A 30 24.86 -20.03 51.64
CA SER A 30 24.03 -19.94 52.86
C SER A 30 23.30 -18.60 52.94
N VAL A 31 23.98 -17.48 52.67
CA VAL A 31 23.36 -16.14 52.67
C VAL A 31 22.33 -16.00 51.54
N LEU A 32 22.67 -16.43 50.31
CA LEU A 32 21.75 -16.37 49.18
C LEU A 32 20.47 -17.18 49.41
N LEU A 33 20.58 -18.37 50.02
CA LEU A 33 19.42 -19.17 50.40
C LEU A 33 18.67 -18.58 51.61
N LEU A 34 19.36 -17.94 52.56
CA LEU A 34 18.72 -17.30 53.71
C LEU A 34 17.85 -16.10 53.29
N ASP A 35 18.20 -15.37 52.24
CA ASP A 35 17.41 -14.26 51.71
C ASP A 35 16.41 -14.69 50.62
N ALA A 36 16.83 -15.47 49.62
CA ALA A 36 15.98 -15.79 48.46
C ALA A 36 14.96 -16.91 48.70
N LEU A 37 15.38 -18.03 49.31
CA LEU A 37 14.59 -19.26 49.45
C LEU A 37 13.40 -19.05 50.39
N GLU A 38 12.25 -19.65 50.08
CA GLU A 38 11.05 -19.55 50.93
C GLU A 38 11.11 -20.58 52.05
N ARG A 39 10.67 -20.22 53.27
CA ARG A 39 10.72 -21.14 54.44
C ARG A 39 10.04 -22.48 54.12
N ARG A 40 8.86 -22.44 53.50
CA ARG A 40 8.10 -23.62 53.06
C ARG A 40 8.88 -24.51 52.09
N SER A 41 9.68 -23.91 51.21
CA SER A 41 10.52 -24.64 50.26
C SER A 41 11.75 -25.25 50.95
N ALA A 42 12.37 -24.54 51.89
CA ALA A 42 13.42 -25.10 52.74
C ALA A 42 12.92 -26.29 53.57
N GLU A 43 11.74 -26.16 54.19
CA GLU A 43 11.05 -27.25 54.91
C GLU A 43 10.78 -28.46 53.99
N GLN A 44 10.33 -28.25 52.75
CA GLN A 44 10.10 -29.33 51.78
C GLN A 44 11.40 -30.03 51.35
N ILE A 45 12.50 -29.28 51.16
CA ILE A 45 13.81 -29.86 50.81
C ILE A 45 14.34 -30.69 51.99
N VAL A 46 14.31 -30.15 53.21
CA VAL A 46 14.74 -30.87 54.43
C VAL A 46 13.89 -32.12 54.66
N THR A 47 12.57 -32.03 54.52
CA THR A 47 11.65 -33.18 54.71
C THR A 47 11.84 -34.27 53.66
N ARG A 48 12.24 -33.93 52.42
CA ARG A 48 12.41 -34.91 51.33
C ARG A 48 13.76 -35.61 51.34
N TYR A 49 14.82 -34.94 51.79
CA TYR A 49 16.20 -35.42 51.62
C TYR A 49 16.97 -35.62 52.93
N GLY A 50 16.40 -35.26 54.08
CA GLY A 50 17.03 -35.45 55.38
C GLY A 50 16.06 -35.95 56.45
N ARG A 51 16.62 -36.35 57.59
CA ARG A 51 15.94 -36.30 58.89
C ARG A 51 16.47 -35.05 59.60
N PRO A 52 15.63 -34.23 60.25
CA PRO A 52 16.10 -33.03 60.95
C PRO A 52 17.08 -33.43 62.06
N ASP A 53 18.23 -32.76 62.13
CA ASP A 53 19.26 -33.10 63.11
C ASP A 53 18.74 -32.92 64.56
N ARG A 54 19.11 -33.84 65.44
CA ARG A 54 18.84 -33.83 66.90
C ARG A 54 17.36 -33.76 67.32
N GLY A 55 16.46 -34.44 66.61
CA GLY A 55 15.15 -34.81 67.14
C GLY A 55 14.16 -33.67 67.44
N ARG A 56 14.47 -32.44 67.01
CA ARG A 56 13.54 -31.30 67.07
C ARG A 56 12.49 -31.45 65.97
N ARG A 57 11.27 -30.95 66.23
CA ARG A 57 10.25 -30.87 65.19
C ARG A 57 10.59 -29.76 64.19
N LEU A 58 10.21 -29.93 62.93
CA LEU A 58 10.57 -29.02 61.82
C LEU A 58 10.00 -27.60 62.01
N ASP A 59 8.85 -27.49 62.65
CA ASP A 59 8.18 -26.24 63.02
C ASP A 59 8.96 -25.43 64.09
N GLN A 60 9.78 -26.08 64.91
CA GLN A 60 10.60 -25.46 65.95
C GLN A 60 11.96 -24.94 65.45
N LEU A 61 12.39 -25.31 64.23
CA LEU A 61 13.66 -24.85 63.65
C LEU A 61 13.52 -23.45 63.03
N LYS A 62 14.54 -22.59 63.17
CA LYS A 62 14.59 -21.29 62.49
C LYS A 62 14.95 -21.47 61.01
N LYS A 63 14.67 -20.47 60.18
CA LYS A 63 15.01 -20.48 58.74
C LYS A 63 16.53 -20.66 58.53
N SER A 64 17.34 -20.03 59.37
CA SER A 64 18.80 -20.20 59.45
C SER A 64 19.21 -21.67 59.56
N ASP A 65 18.55 -22.42 60.43
CA ASP A 65 18.94 -23.78 60.82
C ASP A 65 18.60 -24.77 59.70
N LEU A 66 17.48 -24.54 59.01
CA LEU A 66 17.08 -25.26 57.81
C LEU A 66 18.02 -24.95 56.63
N VAL A 67 18.35 -23.67 56.41
CA VAL A 67 19.26 -23.24 55.35
C VAL A 67 20.67 -23.78 55.56
N GLY A 68 21.19 -23.77 56.78
CA GLY A 68 22.50 -24.36 57.10
C GLY A 68 22.59 -25.85 56.75
N GLN A 69 21.55 -26.63 57.08
CA GLN A 69 21.46 -28.06 56.69
C GLN A 69 21.42 -28.22 55.16
N ILE A 70 20.59 -27.45 54.46
CA ILE A 70 20.49 -27.47 52.99
C ILE A 70 21.83 -27.12 52.34
N THR A 71 22.52 -26.08 52.82
CA THR A 71 23.82 -25.65 52.32
C THR A 71 24.88 -26.74 52.49
N ALA A 72 24.97 -27.37 53.67
CA ALA A 72 25.90 -28.48 53.89
C ALA A 72 25.63 -29.65 52.93
N TRP A 73 24.36 -30.00 52.72
CA TRP A 73 23.97 -31.07 51.80
C TRP A 73 24.14 -30.71 50.32
N PHE A 74 24.05 -29.44 49.93
CA PHE A 74 24.23 -28.99 48.52
C PHE A 74 25.59 -29.39 47.95
N PHE A 75 26.65 -29.32 48.75
CA PHE A 75 27.99 -29.66 48.27
C PHE A 75 28.21 -31.18 48.16
N SER A 76 27.53 -31.98 48.99
CA SER A 76 27.75 -33.44 49.10
C SER A 76 26.66 -34.34 48.48
N ILE A 77 25.45 -33.84 48.20
CA ILE A 77 24.29 -34.63 47.77
C ILE A 77 23.69 -34.05 46.47
N GLU A 78 23.85 -34.76 45.34
CA GLU A 78 23.36 -34.32 44.03
C GLU A 78 21.84 -34.07 44.02
N ASP A 79 21.05 -34.88 44.74
CA ASP A 79 19.59 -34.74 44.83
C ASP A 79 19.16 -33.43 45.52
N VAL A 80 19.87 -33.02 46.59
CA VAL A 80 19.62 -31.73 47.27
C VAL A 80 20.08 -30.58 46.39
N ALA A 81 21.24 -30.71 45.74
CA ALA A 81 21.73 -29.69 44.81
C ALA A 81 20.73 -29.46 43.66
N TYR A 82 20.18 -30.52 43.08
CA TYR A 82 19.13 -30.42 42.06
C TYR A 82 17.85 -29.77 42.58
N ALA A 83 17.39 -30.12 43.79
CA ALA A 83 16.21 -29.52 44.39
C ALA A 83 16.38 -28.01 44.68
N VAL A 84 17.56 -27.62 45.18
CA VAL A 84 17.93 -26.21 45.42
C VAL A 84 18.00 -25.44 44.10
N ILE A 85 18.72 -25.96 43.09
CA ILE A 85 18.85 -25.28 41.79
C ILE A 85 17.47 -25.10 41.14
N LYS A 86 16.63 -26.15 41.13
CA LYS A 86 15.27 -26.08 40.57
C LYS A 86 14.41 -25.02 41.25
N GLU A 87 14.48 -24.92 42.57
CA GLU A 87 13.67 -23.97 43.33
C GLU A 87 14.21 -22.54 43.24
N MET A 88 15.53 -22.35 43.22
CA MET A 88 16.15 -21.04 43.02
C MET A 88 15.98 -20.53 41.59
N ASP A 89 16.04 -21.40 40.58
CA ASP A 89 15.68 -21.09 39.19
C ASP A 89 14.20 -20.66 39.10
N ARG A 90 13.28 -21.33 39.84
CA ARG A 90 11.86 -20.95 39.94
C ARG A 90 11.66 -19.60 40.62
N LEU A 91 12.39 -19.33 41.71
CA LEU A 91 12.25 -18.11 42.50
C LEU A 91 12.88 -16.88 41.82
N SER A 92 13.86 -17.08 40.93
CA SER A 92 14.66 -16.02 40.30
C SER A 92 14.36 -15.81 38.80
N GLN A 93 13.22 -16.31 38.30
CA GLN A 93 12.89 -16.29 36.86
C GLN A 93 12.92 -14.88 36.24
N LYS A 94 12.48 -13.86 37.00
CA LYS A 94 12.46 -12.47 36.55
C LYS A 94 13.89 -11.92 36.43
N GLU A 95 14.70 -12.16 37.44
CA GLU A 95 16.08 -11.71 37.53
C GLU A 95 16.94 -12.39 36.46
N CYS A 96 16.74 -13.69 36.22
CA CYS A 96 17.37 -14.43 35.12
C CYS A 96 16.97 -13.90 33.74
N TYR A 97 15.72 -13.48 33.54
CA TYR A 97 15.29 -12.86 32.29
C TYR A 97 15.97 -11.50 32.08
N ILE A 98 16.06 -10.67 33.13
CA ILE A 98 16.76 -9.38 33.12
C ILE A 98 18.23 -9.56 32.74
N VAL A 99 18.97 -10.45 33.41
CA VAL A 99 20.40 -10.70 33.12
C VAL A 99 20.60 -11.16 31.67
N ARG A 100 19.73 -12.05 31.17
CA ARG A 100 19.75 -12.53 29.78
C ARG A 100 19.35 -11.48 28.74
N SER A 101 18.60 -10.44 29.11
CA SER A 101 18.24 -9.33 28.19
C SER A 101 19.32 -8.25 28.08
N ILE A 102 20.35 -8.28 28.92
CA ILE A 102 21.47 -7.32 28.86
C ILE A 102 22.45 -7.74 27.75
N PRO A 103 22.76 -6.86 26.77
CA PRO A 103 23.81 -7.08 25.77
C PRO A 103 25.19 -7.29 26.42
N ASP A 104 26.05 -8.11 25.82
CA ASP A 104 27.31 -8.53 26.46
C ASP A 104 28.33 -7.39 26.59
N ASP A 105 28.34 -6.46 25.62
CA ASP A 105 29.05 -5.17 25.63
C ASP A 105 28.62 -4.24 26.77
N GLN A 106 27.40 -4.43 27.29
CA GLN A 106 26.80 -3.64 28.36
C GLN A 106 26.74 -4.39 29.69
N ALA A 107 27.19 -5.64 29.75
CA ALA A 107 27.03 -6.50 30.93
C ALA A 107 27.65 -5.88 32.18
N GLU A 108 28.92 -5.48 32.14
CA GLU A 108 29.63 -4.90 33.28
C GLU A 108 28.99 -3.59 33.76
N ALA A 109 28.74 -2.65 32.85
CA ALA A 109 28.13 -1.36 33.17
C ALA A 109 26.69 -1.51 33.72
N ARG A 110 25.89 -2.43 33.18
CA ARG A 110 24.51 -2.68 33.65
C ARG A 110 24.50 -3.41 34.99
N VAL A 111 25.33 -4.42 35.19
CA VAL A 111 25.48 -5.09 36.50
C VAL A 111 25.94 -4.07 37.56
N GLY A 112 26.88 -3.20 37.21
CA GLY A 112 27.27 -2.04 38.03
C GLY A 112 26.10 -1.08 38.33
N SER A 113 25.18 -0.85 37.40
CA SER A 113 23.98 -0.03 37.66
C SER A 113 22.98 -0.68 38.63
N TYR A 114 22.97 -2.02 38.74
CA TYR A 114 22.07 -2.76 39.64
C TYR A 114 22.51 -2.77 41.12
N ARG A 115 23.64 -2.14 41.46
CA ARG A 115 24.11 -1.92 42.86
C ARG A 115 23.04 -1.25 43.75
N ALA A 116 22.13 -0.46 43.16
CA ALA A 116 21.03 0.21 43.85
C ALA A 116 19.89 -0.70 44.36
N ILE A 117 19.94 -2.03 44.20
CA ILE A 117 18.96 -2.93 44.84
C ILE A 117 19.21 -2.98 46.36
N ALA A 118 18.45 -2.15 47.10
CA ALA A 118 18.47 -2.03 48.55
C ALA A 118 17.77 -3.20 49.31
N LEU A 119 17.33 -4.23 48.59
CA LEU A 119 16.50 -5.31 49.12
C LEU A 119 17.25 -6.63 49.08
N LYS A 120 17.50 -7.21 50.26
CA LYS A 120 18.31 -8.43 50.45
C LYS A 120 17.83 -9.59 49.56
N ARG A 121 16.51 -9.82 49.52
CA ARG A 121 15.88 -10.89 48.74
C ARG A 121 16.05 -10.73 47.22
N GLU A 122 15.74 -9.56 46.67
CA GLU A 122 15.96 -9.25 45.26
C GLU A 122 17.45 -9.26 44.88
N ARG A 123 18.34 -8.75 45.74
CA ARG A 123 19.80 -8.80 45.53
C ARG A 123 20.31 -10.24 45.46
N ALA A 124 19.86 -11.13 46.36
CA ALA A 124 20.22 -12.54 46.36
C ALA A 124 19.75 -13.30 45.10
N LYS A 125 18.53 -13.01 44.61
CA LYS A 125 18.04 -13.55 43.33
C LYS A 125 18.85 -13.05 42.13
N TYR A 126 19.29 -11.79 42.16
CA TYR A 126 20.10 -11.22 41.10
C TYR A 126 21.50 -11.85 41.03
N VAL A 127 22.14 -12.11 42.17
CA VAL A 127 23.39 -12.89 42.23
C VAL A 127 23.16 -14.32 41.70
N TRP A 128 22.08 -15.00 42.10
CA TRP A 128 21.73 -16.32 41.53
C TRP A 128 21.56 -16.27 40.00
N ALA A 129 20.91 -15.23 39.48
CA ALA A 129 20.73 -15.02 38.05
C ALA A 129 22.05 -14.84 37.28
N LEU A 130 23.02 -14.10 37.84
CA LEU A 130 24.36 -13.94 37.27
C LEU A 130 25.11 -15.29 37.25
N VAL A 131 25.11 -16.03 38.36
CA VAL A 131 25.74 -17.37 38.46
C VAL A 131 25.12 -18.38 37.46
N ARG A 132 23.85 -18.19 37.08
CA ARG A 132 23.10 -19.06 36.15
C ARG A 132 23.10 -18.58 34.69
N ASP A 133 23.80 -17.51 34.34
CA ASP A 133 23.93 -17.10 32.93
C ASP A 133 24.80 -18.09 32.14
N GLU A 134 24.54 -18.20 30.84
CA GLU A 134 25.25 -19.13 29.95
C GLU A 134 26.61 -18.56 29.50
N ARG A 135 26.76 -17.23 29.50
CA ARG A 135 28.01 -16.50 29.18
C ARG A 135 29.00 -16.54 30.34
N ALA A 136 30.23 -16.98 30.07
CA ALA A 136 31.28 -17.09 31.09
C ALA A 136 31.68 -15.72 31.68
N HIS A 137 31.73 -14.68 30.85
CA HIS A 137 32.00 -13.30 31.28
C HIS A 137 30.96 -12.81 32.31
N VAL A 138 29.67 -12.95 32.01
CA VAL A 138 28.58 -12.51 32.89
C VAL A 138 28.52 -13.31 34.20
N ARG A 139 28.83 -14.61 34.17
CA ARG A 139 29.05 -15.40 35.40
C ARG A 139 30.20 -14.85 36.25
N GLY A 140 31.29 -14.43 35.62
CA GLY A 140 32.45 -13.82 36.29
C GLY A 140 32.10 -12.56 37.09
N LEU A 141 31.18 -11.73 36.57
CA LEU A 141 30.70 -10.52 37.25
C LEU A 141 30.00 -10.81 38.59
N ALA A 142 29.47 -12.02 38.80
CA ALA A 142 28.90 -12.42 40.09
C ALA A 142 29.93 -12.31 41.23
N ASN A 143 31.20 -12.66 40.99
CA ASN A 143 32.26 -12.58 41.99
C ASN A 143 32.51 -11.15 42.47
N ASN A 144 32.33 -10.15 41.60
CA ASN A 144 32.49 -8.74 41.96
C ASN A 144 31.34 -8.30 42.87
N VAL A 145 30.09 -8.62 42.49
CA VAL A 145 28.89 -8.33 43.30
C VAL A 145 28.91 -9.04 44.66
N ILE A 146 29.38 -10.29 44.71
CA ILE A 146 29.55 -11.05 45.96
C ILE A 146 30.61 -10.40 46.85
N ARG A 147 31.75 -9.98 46.28
CA ARG A 147 32.83 -9.32 47.03
C ARG A 147 32.39 -7.98 47.61
N GLU A 148 31.78 -7.11 46.80
CA GLU A 148 31.24 -5.82 47.26
C GLU A 148 30.21 -6.02 48.39
N PHE A 149 29.28 -6.97 48.23
CA PHE A 149 28.27 -7.28 49.26
C PHE A 149 28.87 -7.70 50.61
N PHE A 150 29.90 -8.56 50.62
CA PHE A 150 30.54 -8.96 51.88
C PHE A 150 31.45 -7.89 52.44
N GLN A 151 32.01 -7.02 51.60
CA GLN A 151 32.85 -5.90 52.06
C GLN A 151 32.00 -4.81 52.72
N GLU A 152 30.82 -4.47 52.18
CA GLU A 152 29.82 -3.61 52.86
C GLU A 152 29.50 -4.13 54.29
N VAL A 153 29.32 -5.45 54.45
CA VAL A 153 29.01 -6.07 55.75
C VAL A 153 30.23 -6.08 56.69
N ALA A 154 31.42 -6.33 56.15
CA ALA A 154 32.66 -6.29 56.92
C ALA A 154 32.98 -4.88 57.45
N ASP A 155 32.81 -3.85 56.61
CA ASP A 155 33.06 -2.45 56.98
C ASP A 155 32.06 -1.95 58.03
N ILE A 156 30.81 -2.40 57.99
CA ILE A 156 29.83 -2.16 59.06
C ILE A 156 30.25 -2.86 60.37
N ALA A 157 30.79 -4.08 60.30
CA ALA A 157 31.23 -4.84 61.46
C ALA A 157 32.51 -4.24 62.09
N THR A 158 33.49 -3.81 61.30
CA THR A 158 34.71 -3.16 61.80
C THR A 158 34.43 -1.76 62.33
N THR A 159 33.55 -0.97 61.69
CA THR A 159 33.09 0.32 62.23
C THR A 159 32.43 0.15 63.59
N ARG A 160 31.59 -0.88 63.74
CA ARG A 160 30.98 -1.24 65.03
C ARG A 160 32.03 -1.67 66.06
N GLN A 161 32.98 -2.51 65.68
CA GLN A 161 34.02 -3.00 66.58
C GLN A 161 35.01 -1.90 66.99
N ALA A 162 35.25 -0.89 66.14
CA ALA A 162 35.99 0.32 66.50
C ALA A 162 35.26 1.14 67.57
N LEU A 163 33.95 1.41 67.36
CA LEU A 163 33.09 2.08 68.35
C LEU A 163 33.01 1.31 69.68
N GLU A 164 33.11 -0.02 69.65
CA GLU A 164 33.13 -0.89 70.83
C GLU A 164 34.53 -1.02 71.49
N SER A 165 35.62 -0.52 70.86
CA SER A 165 37.02 -0.67 71.36
C SER A 165 37.75 0.64 71.74
N GLU A 166 37.24 1.83 71.39
CA GLU A 166 37.80 3.11 71.87
C GLU A 166 37.59 3.39 73.37
N GLY A 167 36.88 2.52 74.10
CA GLY A 167 36.36 2.79 75.44
C GLY A 167 37.03 2.08 76.62
N LEU A 168 38.34 2.25 76.88
CA LEU A 168 38.94 1.76 78.15
C LEU A 168 40.24 2.46 78.64
N ALA A 169 40.06 3.45 79.54
CA ALA A 169 40.94 3.83 80.66
C ALA A 169 42.35 4.48 80.37
N PRO A 170 42.97 5.21 81.33
CA PRO A 170 42.63 5.35 82.75
C PRO A 170 42.47 6.80 83.30
N ASN A 171 42.17 6.88 84.60
CA ASN A 171 42.22 8.06 85.49
C ASN A 171 41.18 9.18 85.29
N LEU A 172 39.91 8.89 85.64
CA LEU A 172 38.89 9.89 85.98
C LEU A 172 38.10 9.45 87.22
N ASP A 173 37.67 10.42 88.03
CA ASP A 173 36.99 10.22 89.32
C ASP A 173 35.57 9.63 89.17
N ASP A 174 35.15 8.79 90.12
CA ASP A 174 33.96 7.92 90.01
C ASP A 174 32.67 8.70 89.76
N ALA A 175 32.50 9.86 90.40
CA ALA A 175 31.34 10.73 90.18
C ALA A 175 31.25 11.27 88.74
N THR A 176 32.40 11.53 88.11
CA THR A 176 32.47 11.99 86.72
C THR A 176 32.21 10.84 85.75
N LEU A 177 32.68 9.64 86.07
CA LEU A 177 32.40 8.42 85.31
C LEU A 177 30.90 8.09 85.32
N ALA A 178 30.27 8.13 86.50
CA ALA A 178 28.84 7.89 86.67
C ALA A 178 27.99 8.87 85.84
N HIS A 179 28.30 10.17 85.86
CA HIS A 179 27.59 11.17 85.05
C HIS A 179 27.71 10.87 83.54
N ARG A 180 28.91 10.52 83.05
CA ARG A 180 29.11 10.19 81.63
C ARG A 180 28.37 8.91 81.21
N ILE A 181 28.35 7.89 82.07
CA ILE A 181 27.57 6.65 81.84
C ILE A 181 26.08 6.98 81.74
N GLN A 182 25.55 7.80 82.65
CA GLN A 182 24.13 8.18 82.65
C GLN A 182 23.77 9.04 81.42
N GLU A 183 24.65 9.96 81.00
CA GLU A 183 24.47 10.75 79.79
C GLU A 183 24.51 9.88 78.52
N GLN A 184 25.45 8.93 78.41
CA GLN A 184 25.50 8.01 77.27
C GLN A 184 24.31 7.04 77.25
N ALA A 185 23.83 6.56 78.41
CA ALA A 185 22.62 5.75 78.50
C ALA A 185 21.38 6.52 78.01
N MET A 186 21.27 7.81 78.32
CA MET A 186 20.21 8.69 77.81
C MET A 186 20.30 8.88 76.29
N ARG A 187 21.50 9.15 75.76
CA ARG A 187 21.75 9.26 74.31
C ARG A 187 21.44 7.95 73.56
N LEU A 188 21.76 6.79 74.14
CA LEU A 188 21.43 5.46 73.60
C LEU A 188 19.91 5.19 73.61
N SER A 189 19.21 5.63 74.66
CA SER A 189 17.75 5.55 74.75
C SER A 189 17.08 6.38 73.65
N GLU A 190 17.51 7.63 73.45
CA GLU A 190 17.05 8.47 72.34
C GLU A 190 17.35 7.86 70.97
N ALA A 191 18.56 7.32 70.77
CA ALA A 191 18.95 6.69 69.51
C ALA A 191 18.08 5.46 69.20
N SER A 192 17.78 4.63 70.21
CA SER A 192 16.89 3.47 70.07
C SER A 192 15.44 3.87 69.78
N ALA A 193 14.95 4.94 70.40
CA ALA A 193 13.61 5.48 70.11
C ALA A 193 13.50 5.99 68.66
N ARG A 194 14.52 6.72 68.18
CA ARG A 194 14.60 7.19 66.78
C ARG A 194 14.72 6.02 65.79
N LEU A 195 15.45 4.95 66.15
CA LEU A 195 15.56 3.74 65.34
C LEU A 195 14.19 3.06 65.18
N SER A 196 13.44 2.89 66.27
CA SER A 196 12.12 2.24 66.24
C SER A 196 11.08 3.02 65.42
N ASP A 197 11.10 4.36 65.48
CA ASP A 197 10.27 5.22 64.64
C ASP A 197 10.64 5.13 63.13
N LEU A 198 11.93 4.97 62.81
CA LEU A 198 12.38 4.70 61.44
C LEU A 198 12.00 3.29 60.95
N GLU A 199 12.08 2.27 61.81
CA GLU A 199 11.63 0.90 61.50
C GLU A 199 10.13 0.86 61.20
N ALA A 200 9.31 1.58 62.00
CA ALA A 200 7.87 1.71 61.77
C ALA A 200 7.56 2.38 60.42
N LYS A 201 8.33 3.41 60.03
CA LYS A 201 8.21 4.09 58.72
C LYS A 201 8.65 3.20 57.56
N SER A 202 9.71 2.40 57.71
CA SER A 202 10.11 1.39 56.71
C SER A 202 8.99 0.38 56.49
N ALA A 203 8.44 -0.19 57.57
CA ALA A 203 7.35 -1.15 57.50
C ALA A 203 6.08 -0.58 56.82
N HIS A 204 5.78 0.71 57.04
CA HIS A 204 4.69 1.40 56.35
C HIS A 204 4.92 1.49 54.83
N HIS A 205 6.10 1.96 54.40
CA HIS A 205 6.43 2.07 52.98
C HIS A 205 6.59 0.71 52.29
N GLU A 206 7.02 -0.34 53.01
CA GLU A 206 7.02 -1.72 52.50
C GLU A 206 5.60 -2.24 52.25
N ALA A 207 4.65 -1.98 53.15
CA ALA A 207 3.25 -2.33 52.97
C ALA A 207 2.59 -1.55 51.81
N GLU A 208 2.91 -0.26 51.66
CA GLU A 208 2.46 0.56 50.55
C GLU A 208 3.04 0.08 49.20
N ARG A 209 4.34 -0.21 49.14
CA ARG A 209 5.00 -0.79 47.96
C ARG A 209 4.40 -2.15 47.59
N ALA A 210 4.07 -3.00 48.57
CA ALA A 210 3.39 -4.27 48.33
C ALA A 210 1.98 -4.08 47.73
N ARG A 211 1.22 -3.09 48.23
CA ARG A 211 -0.10 -2.71 47.68
C ARG A 211 0.00 -2.22 46.23
N LEU A 212 0.97 -1.36 45.92
CA LEU A 212 1.21 -0.86 44.57
C LEU A 212 1.62 -1.97 43.60
N LEU A 213 2.48 -2.91 44.03
CA LEU A 213 2.86 -4.09 43.22
C LEU A 213 1.65 -5.01 42.95
N ALA A 214 0.75 -5.19 43.91
CA ALA A 214 -0.50 -5.94 43.71
C ALA A 214 -1.45 -5.26 42.70
N GLN A 215 -1.54 -3.92 42.74
CA GLN A 215 -2.31 -3.14 41.76
C GLN A 215 -1.68 -3.19 40.35
N LEU A 216 -0.36 -3.09 40.25
CA LEU A 216 0.38 -3.24 38.98
C LEU A 216 0.14 -4.63 38.37
N GLY A 217 0.28 -5.70 39.16
CA GLY A 217 0.01 -7.06 38.70
C GLY A 217 -1.46 -7.31 38.31
N ALA A 218 -2.41 -6.57 38.88
CA ALA A 218 -3.81 -6.58 38.42
C ALA A 218 -3.98 -5.85 37.07
N LYS A 219 -3.29 -4.72 36.87
CA LYS A 219 -3.29 -3.99 35.59
C LYS A 219 -2.57 -4.75 34.46
N GLU A 220 -1.49 -5.45 34.76
CA GLU A 220 -0.83 -6.35 33.79
C GLU A 220 -1.77 -7.46 33.29
N ARG A 221 -2.62 -8.03 34.15
CA ARG A 221 -3.63 -9.03 33.73
C ARG A 221 -4.68 -8.41 32.82
N GLN A 222 -5.27 -7.28 33.20
CA GLN A 222 -6.23 -6.55 32.36
C GLN A 222 -5.64 -6.18 30.99
N LEU A 223 -4.36 -5.82 30.92
CA LEU A 223 -3.67 -5.51 29.67
C LEU A 223 -3.47 -6.75 28.79
N ARG A 224 -3.16 -7.92 29.37
CA ARG A 224 -3.06 -9.19 28.63
C ARG A 224 -4.42 -9.62 28.08
N GLU A 225 -5.44 -9.67 28.93
CA GLU A 225 -6.83 -9.99 28.55
C GLU A 225 -7.33 -9.09 27.39
N ALA A 226 -7.03 -7.80 27.43
CA ALA A 226 -7.36 -6.86 26.35
C ALA A 226 -6.52 -7.07 25.07
N THR A 227 -5.27 -7.50 25.19
CA THR A 227 -4.38 -7.78 24.05
C THR A 227 -4.78 -9.09 23.34
N ASP A 228 -5.05 -10.14 24.11
CA ASP A 228 -5.49 -11.44 23.61
C ASP A 228 -6.82 -11.28 22.84
N LYS A 229 -7.79 -10.57 23.44
CA LYS A 229 -9.07 -10.26 22.80
C LYS A 229 -8.96 -9.35 21.57
N ARG A 230 -7.93 -8.51 21.47
CA ARG A 230 -7.64 -7.77 20.24
C ARG A 230 -7.17 -8.71 19.13
N GLY A 231 -6.34 -9.70 19.46
CA GLY A 231 -5.91 -10.75 18.54
C GLY A 231 -7.07 -11.61 18.01
N GLU A 232 -8.06 -11.93 18.85
CA GLU A 232 -9.30 -12.60 18.44
C GLU A 232 -10.05 -11.77 17.38
N LEU A 233 -10.30 -10.49 17.66
CA LEU A 233 -11.00 -9.57 16.74
C LEU A 233 -10.21 -9.30 15.44
N GLU A 234 -8.88 -9.23 15.50
CA GLU A 234 -8.02 -9.13 14.32
C GLU A 234 -8.14 -10.39 13.43
N ALA A 235 -8.26 -11.58 14.02
CA ALA A 235 -8.48 -12.83 13.29
C ALA A 235 -9.88 -12.93 12.67
N GLU A 236 -10.93 -12.52 13.40
CA GLU A 236 -12.30 -12.43 12.87
C GLU A 236 -12.40 -11.44 11.69
N MET A 237 -11.79 -10.26 11.83
CA MET A 237 -11.70 -9.28 10.73
C MET A 237 -10.95 -9.86 9.52
N LEU A 238 -9.89 -10.63 9.73
CA LEU A 238 -9.15 -11.28 8.64
C LEU A 238 -10.01 -12.35 7.93
N ALA A 239 -10.84 -13.09 8.67
CA ALA A 239 -11.78 -14.05 8.11
C ALA A 239 -12.88 -13.36 7.29
N LEU A 240 -13.51 -12.31 7.84
CA LEU A 240 -14.51 -11.50 7.12
C LEU A 240 -13.93 -10.87 5.84
N ARG A 241 -12.68 -10.39 5.86
CA ARG A 241 -11.93 -9.91 4.68
C ARG A 241 -11.51 -10.99 3.69
N ARG A 242 -11.74 -12.28 3.97
CA ARG A 242 -11.65 -13.37 3.00
C ARG A 242 -13.04 -13.65 2.41
N SER A 243 -14.06 -13.83 3.25
CA SER A 243 -15.45 -14.04 2.83
C SER A 243 -15.97 -12.92 1.92
N LEU A 244 -15.68 -11.65 2.25
CA LEU A 244 -16.06 -10.52 1.40
C LEU A 244 -15.43 -10.62 0.01
N ARG A 245 -14.16 -11.03 -0.10
CA ARG A 245 -13.48 -11.20 -1.40
C ARG A 245 -14.02 -12.39 -2.20
N THR A 246 -14.54 -13.42 -1.55
CA THR A 246 -15.28 -14.48 -2.25
C THR A 246 -16.56 -13.92 -2.87
N VAL A 247 -17.34 -13.15 -2.09
CA VAL A 247 -18.58 -12.52 -2.58
C VAL A 247 -18.32 -11.45 -3.66
N GLU A 248 -17.22 -10.69 -3.56
CA GLU A 248 -16.80 -9.73 -4.59
C GLU A 248 -16.47 -10.42 -5.93
N ILE A 249 -15.89 -11.63 -5.89
CA ILE A 249 -15.63 -12.45 -7.10
C ILE A 249 -16.93 -13.02 -7.64
N GLU A 250 -17.75 -13.65 -6.79
CA GLU A 250 -19.05 -14.21 -7.18
C GLU A 250 -19.99 -13.16 -7.80
N TYR A 251 -19.94 -11.92 -7.29
CA TYR A 251 -20.68 -10.80 -7.86
C TYR A 251 -20.14 -10.36 -9.23
N ALA A 252 -18.81 -10.28 -9.39
CA ALA A 252 -18.19 -9.94 -10.66
C ALA A 252 -18.50 -10.98 -11.74
N ASP A 253 -18.38 -12.28 -11.43
CA ASP A 253 -18.74 -13.38 -12.32
C ASP A 253 -20.24 -13.33 -12.73
N ALA A 254 -21.11 -12.86 -11.83
CA ALA A 254 -22.54 -12.69 -12.10
C ALA A 254 -22.85 -11.46 -13.00
N GLU A 255 -22.14 -10.34 -12.84
CA GLU A 255 -22.25 -9.21 -13.78
C GLU A 255 -21.73 -9.58 -15.17
N ASP A 256 -20.61 -10.31 -15.25
CA ASP A 256 -20.03 -10.80 -16.50
C ASP A 256 -20.97 -11.78 -17.23
N ALA A 257 -21.63 -12.68 -16.49
CA ALA A 257 -22.65 -13.57 -17.05
C ALA A 257 -23.86 -12.80 -17.60
N LYS A 258 -24.33 -11.77 -16.87
CA LYS A 258 -25.45 -10.91 -17.27
C LYS A 258 -25.13 -10.04 -18.49
N ALA A 259 -23.89 -9.54 -18.61
CA ALA A 259 -23.44 -8.83 -19.80
C ALA A 259 -23.49 -9.73 -21.05
N ARG A 260 -22.98 -10.96 -20.93
CA ARG A 260 -23.02 -11.97 -22.01
C ARG A 260 -24.46 -12.34 -22.43
N GLU A 261 -25.41 -12.35 -21.49
CA GLU A 261 -26.84 -12.56 -21.80
C GLU A 261 -27.42 -11.41 -22.65
N ILE A 262 -27.07 -10.16 -22.32
CA ILE A 262 -27.50 -8.96 -23.06
C ILE A 262 -26.91 -8.95 -24.47
N ASP A 263 -25.63 -9.30 -24.62
CA ASP A 263 -24.95 -9.39 -25.93
C ASP A 263 -25.52 -10.51 -26.80
N ALA A 264 -25.82 -11.67 -26.19
CA ALA A 264 -26.49 -12.78 -26.90
C ALA A 264 -27.89 -12.38 -27.37
N ARG A 265 -28.65 -11.66 -26.55
CA ARG A 265 -30.00 -11.19 -26.87
C ARG A 265 -30.01 -10.16 -27.99
N THR A 266 -29.16 -9.13 -27.91
CA THR A 266 -29.05 -8.10 -28.97
C THR A 266 -28.56 -8.70 -30.29
N SER A 267 -27.64 -9.68 -30.23
CA SER A 267 -27.21 -10.46 -31.39
C SER A 267 -28.35 -11.26 -32.02
N ALA A 268 -29.21 -11.88 -31.21
CA ALA A 268 -30.39 -12.61 -31.69
C ALA A 268 -31.44 -11.67 -32.32
N GLU A 269 -31.67 -10.49 -31.73
CA GLU A 269 -32.59 -9.48 -32.29
C GLU A 269 -32.09 -8.93 -33.63
N LEU A 270 -30.77 -8.70 -33.78
CA LEU A 270 -30.13 -8.32 -35.04
C LEU A 270 -30.21 -9.43 -36.10
N LEU A 271 -30.02 -10.70 -35.72
CA LEU A 271 -30.21 -11.85 -36.62
C LEU A 271 -31.66 -11.95 -37.09
N ALA A 272 -32.64 -11.80 -36.19
CA ALA A 272 -34.05 -11.78 -36.55
C ALA A 272 -34.41 -10.60 -37.47
N GLN A 273 -33.77 -9.43 -37.31
CA GLN A 273 -33.92 -8.31 -38.24
C GLN A 273 -33.31 -8.60 -39.62
N LYS A 274 -32.15 -9.28 -39.68
CA LYS A 274 -31.53 -9.74 -40.94
C LYS A 274 -32.42 -10.75 -41.67
N VAL A 275 -32.97 -11.74 -40.97
CA VAL A 275 -33.92 -12.72 -41.54
C VAL A 275 -35.13 -11.99 -42.15
N ARG A 276 -35.81 -11.11 -41.37
CA ARG A 276 -36.95 -10.31 -41.87
C ARG A 276 -36.61 -9.42 -43.08
N ARG A 277 -35.35 -8.99 -43.23
CA ARG A 277 -34.88 -8.24 -44.40
C ARG A 277 -34.65 -9.16 -45.61
N LEU A 278 -34.09 -10.35 -45.40
CA LEU A 278 -33.89 -11.36 -46.44
C LEU A 278 -35.23 -11.91 -46.97
N GLU A 279 -36.21 -12.14 -46.09
CA GLU A 279 -37.58 -12.54 -46.48
C GLU A 279 -38.23 -11.48 -47.40
N LYS A 280 -38.12 -10.19 -47.04
CA LYS A 280 -38.60 -9.09 -47.89
C LYS A 280 -37.85 -8.98 -49.23
N LEU A 281 -36.54 -9.21 -49.24
CA LEU A 281 -35.74 -9.22 -50.47
C LEU A 281 -36.04 -10.42 -51.37
N ALA A 282 -36.33 -11.59 -50.80
CA ALA A 282 -36.79 -12.77 -51.54
C ALA A 282 -38.17 -12.53 -52.20
N GLY A 283 -39.09 -11.90 -51.47
CA GLY A 283 -40.38 -11.44 -52.02
C GLY A 283 -40.21 -10.46 -53.18
N ALA A 284 -39.34 -9.44 -53.00
CA ALA A 284 -39.04 -8.46 -54.05
C ALA A 284 -38.35 -9.08 -55.28
N SER A 285 -37.48 -10.08 -55.07
CA SER A 285 -36.84 -10.84 -56.15
C SER A 285 -37.86 -11.59 -57.01
N LYS A 286 -38.87 -12.21 -56.38
CA LYS A 286 -39.97 -12.87 -57.11
C LYS A 286 -40.72 -11.89 -58.02
N THR A 287 -41.11 -10.73 -57.49
CA THR A 287 -41.79 -9.70 -58.30
C THR A 287 -40.90 -9.12 -59.41
N LEU A 288 -39.58 -9.11 -59.23
CA LEU A 288 -38.65 -8.66 -60.28
C LEU A 288 -38.64 -9.61 -61.47
N ILE A 289 -38.63 -10.92 -61.24
CA ILE A 289 -38.71 -11.95 -62.29
C ILE A 289 -40.03 -11.79 -63.07
N GLU A 290 -41.16 -11.67 -62.37
CA GLU A 290 -42.48 -11.46 -62.96
C GLU A 290 -42.52 -10.20 -63.86
N THR A 291 -41.76 -9.14 -63.55
CA THR A 291 -41.62 -7.95 -64.43
C THR A 291 -40.62 -8.11 -65.57
N GLN A 292 -39.63 -9.00 -65.46
CA GLN A 292 -38.66 -9.26 -66.53
C GLN A 292 -39.29 -10.05 -67.68
N ASP A 293 -40.12 -11.05 -67.37
CA ASP A 293 -40.85 -11.83 -68.37
C ASP A 293 -41.85 -10.94 -69.16
N ALA A 294 -42.59 -10.08 -68.45
CA ALA A 294 -43.48 -9.10 -69.07
C ALA A 294 -42.74 -8.10 -69.99
N LEU A 295 -41.51 -7.71 -69.64
CA LEU A 295 -40.66 -6.85 -70.47
C LEU A 295 -40.12 -7.59 -71.70
N ALA A 296 -39.84 -8.89 -71.61
CA ALA A 296 -39.44 -9.72 -72.74
C ALA A 296 -40.58 -9.87 -73.76
N GLU A 297 -41.81 -10.12 -73.30
CA GLU A 297 -42.99 -10.10 -74.18
C GLU A 297 -43.21 -8.73 -74.83
N ALA A 298 -43.07 -7.64 -74.08
CA ALA A 298 -43.24 -6.29 -74.62
C ALA A 298 -42.23 -5.97 -75.75
N ARG A 299 -40.98 -6.44 -75.61
CA ARG A 299 -39.94 -6.31 -76.65
C ARG A 299 -40.29 -7.12 -77.90
N ALA A 300 -40.61 -8.40 -77.75
CA ALA A 300 -41.00 -9.25 -78.88
C ALA A 300 -42.21 -8.69 -79.67
N ARG A 301 -43.17 -8.06 -78.99
CA ARG A 301 -44.30 -7.36 -79.61
C ARG A 301 -43.86 -6.08 -80.37
N ALA A 302 -42.87 -5.35 -79.85
CA ALA A 302 -42.32 -4.16 -80.51
C ALA A 302 -41.50 -4.52 -81.77
N ASP A 303 -40.68 -5.57 -81.70
CA ASP A 303 -39.89 -6.06 -82.84
C ASP A 303 -40.80 -6.54 -83.98
N ALA A 304 -41.86 -7.29 -83.66
CA ALA A 304 -42.87 -7.72 -84.62
C ALA A 304 -43.65 -6.54 -85.25
N LEU A 305 -43.84 -5.43 -84.53
CA LEU A 305 -44.43 -4.20 -85.10
C LEU A 305 -43.44 -3.46 -86.00
N SER A 306 -42.15 -3.44 -85.66
CA SER A 306 -41.06 -2.88 -86.48
C SER A 306 -40.92 -3.59 -87.83
N GLU A 307 -40.95 -4.94 -87.83
CA GLU A 307 -41.01 -5.72 -89.07
C GLU A 307 -42.26 -5.40 -89.90
N ARG A 308 -43.41 -5.18 -89.25
CA ARG A 308 -44.65 -4.85 -89.97
C ARG A 308 -44.63 -3.44 -90.57
N LEU A 309 -43.96 -2.50 -89.91
CA LEU A 309 -43.75 -1.14 -90.41
C LEU A 309 -42.83 -1.15 -91.63
N THR A 310 -41.64 -1.76 -91.53
CA THR A 310 -40.66 -1.80 -92.63
C THR A 310 -41.19 -2.48 -93.89
N ARG A 311 -41.97 -3.57 -93.76
CA ARG A 311 -42.70 -4.19 -94.89
C ARG A 311 -43.74 -3.26 -95.52
N THR A 312 -44.37 -2.39 -94.72
CA THR A 312 -45.36 -1.40 -95.19
C THR A 312 -44.66 -0.25 -95.93
N ASP A 313 -43.53 0.24 -95.42
CA ASP A 313 -42.75 1.30 -96.05
C ASP A 313 -42.15 0.85 -97.39
N GLN A 314 -41.67 -0.39 -97.49
CA GLN A 314 -41.24 -1.00 -98.76
C GLN A 314 -42.39 -1.05 -99.78
N ALA A 315 -43.59 -1.44 -99.35
CA ALA A 315 -44.77 -1.48 -100.22
C ALA A 315 -45.26 -0.07 -100.64
N ASN A 316 -45.03 0.95 -99.82
CA ASN A 316 -45.33 2.34 -100.17
C ASN A 316 -44.31 2.93 -101.16
N ARG A 317 -43.00 2.72 -100.96
CA ARG A 317 -41.96 3.15 -101.92
C ARG A 317 -42.19 2.55 -103.31
N ALA A 318 -42.51 1.26 -103.38
CA ALA A 318 -42.85 0.60 -104.64
C ALA A 318 -44.09 1.20 -105.36
N ARG A 319 -45.01 1.85 -104.62
CA ARG A 319 -46.11 2.62 -105.21
C ARG A 319 -45.65 4.01 -105.64
N GLU A 320 -44.79 4.67 -104.86
CA GLU A 320 -44.21 5.96 -105.20
C GLU A 320 -43.38 5.90 -106.49
N ASP A 321 -42.55 4.86 -106.66
CA ASP A 321 -41.79 4.60 -107.90
C ASP A 321 -42.71 4.37 -109.11
N ALA A 322 -43.80 3.61 -108.93
CA ALA A 322 -44.80 3.40 -109.97
C ALA A 322 -45.55 4.70 -110.33
N HIS A 323 -45.89 5.53 -109.34
CA HIS A 323 -46.50 6.85 -109.54
C HIS A 323 -45.52 7.81 -110.24
N ALA A 324 -44.25 7.82 -109.85
CA ALA A 324 -43.21 8.63 -110.50
C ALA A 324 -43.03 8.25 -111.97
N THR A 325 -43.09 6.95 -112.29
CA THR A 325 -43.07 6.45 -113.67
C THR A 325 -44.26 6.97 -114.50
N VAL A 326 -45.46 6.99 -113.93
CA VAL A 326 -46.66 7.55 -114.57
C VAL A 326 -46.55 9.07 -114.75
N VAL A 327 -46.07 9.79 -113.73
CA VAL A 327 -45.86 11.26 -113.79
C VAL A 327 -44.80 11.62 -114.84
N ALA A 328 -43.71 10.86 -114.94
CA ALA A 328 -42.68 11.07 -115.97
C ALA A 328 -43.24 10.89 -117.39
N ARG A 329 -44.04 9.84 -117.61
CA ARG A 329 -44.74 9.62 -118.88
C ARG A 329 -45.69 10.77 -119.22
N LEU A 330 -46.57 11.16 -118.29
CA LEU A 330 -47.52 12.25 -118.49
C LEU A 330 -46.81 13.59 -118.71
N SER A 331 -45.67 13.81 -118.07
CA SER A 331 -44.84 15.00 -118.29
C SER A 331 -44.24 15.02 -119.69
N ALA A 332 -43.78 13.88 -120.22
CA ALA A 332 -43.31 13.77 -121.60
C ALA A 332 -44.45 14.01 -122.62
N GLU A 333 -45.65 13.46 -122.37
CA GLU A 333 -46.85 13.74 -123.18
C GLU A 333 -47.26 15.23 -123.11
N VAL A 334 -47.06 15.89 -121.96
CA VAL A 334 -47.28 17.34 -121.82
C VAL A 334 -46.19 18.17 -122.54
N GLU A 335 -44.92 17.77 -122.53
CA GLU A 335 -43.87 18.49 -123.28
C GLU A 335 -44.03 18.32 -124.80
N THR A 336 -44.45 17.17 -125.32
CA THR A 336 -44.76 17.05 -126.77
C THR A 336 -45.95 17.92 -127.16
N LEU A 337 -47.01 17.97 -126.34
CA LEU A 337 -48.13 18.90 -126.54
C LEU A 337 -47.72 20.38 -126.42
N LYS A 338 -46.76 20.71 -125.53
CA LYS A 338 -46.16 22.05 -125.46
C LYS A 338 -45.30 22.36 -126.68
N GLU A 339 -44.56 21.41 -127.23
CA GLU A 339 -43.83 21.59 -128.49
C GLU A 339 -44.77 21.84 -129.66
N GLU A 340 -45.87 21.10 -129.78
CA GLU A 340 -46.90 21.35 -130.80
C GLU A 340 -47.53 22.73 -130.61
N LEU A 341 -47.91 23.10 -129.38
CA LEU A 341 -48.38 24.44 -129.04
C LEU A 341 -47.31 25.51 -129.33
N HIS A 342 -46.01 25.20 -129.16
CA HIS A 342 -44.91 26.11 -129.45
C HIS A 342 -44.68 26.24 -130.96
N ARG A 343 -44.86 25.19 -131.77
CA ARG A 343 -44.85 25.26 -133.24
C ARG A 343 -46.01 26.12 -133.74
N VAL A 344 -47.21 25.96 -133.18
CA VAL A 344 -48.37 26.84 -133.45
C VAL A 344 -48.07 28.29 -133.03
N ARG A 345 -47.50 28.51 -131.83
CA ARG A 345 -47.08 29.85 -131.39
C ARG A 345 -45.98 30.46 -132.24
N GLN A 346 -45.02 29.68 -132.76
CA GLN A 346 -43.99 30.16 -133.69
C GLN A 346 -44.58 30.57 -135.05
N GLN A 347 -45.63 29.88 -135.52
CA GLN A 347 -46.38 30.31 -136.70
C GLN A 347 -47.06 31.68 -136.48
N LEU A 348 -47.62 31.93 -135.28
CA LEU A 348 -48.12 33.26 -134.91
C LEU A 348 -47.00 34.30 -134.67
N ALA A 349 -45.86 33.89 -134.15
CA ALA A 349 -44.76 34.78 -133.74
C ALA A 349 -43.88 35.29 -134.90
N ARG A 350 -44.15 34.89 -136.16
CA ARG A 350 -43.53 35.50 -137.36
C ARG A 350 -44.12 36.87 -137.71
N ARG A 351 -44.28 37.74 -136.70
CA ARG A 351 -44.51 39.19 -136.81
C ARG A 351 -43.49 39.92 -135.92
N PRO A 352 -42.64 40.82 -136.46
CA PRO A 352 -41.42 41.26 -135.77
C PRO A 352 -41.58 42.53 -134.91
N THR A 353 -41.05 42.49 -133.67
CA THR A 353 -40.59 43.62 -132.80
C THR A 353 -40.23 43.08 -131.40
N HIS A 354 -39.32 43.61 -130.55
CA HIS A 354 -38.06 44.37 -130.72
C HIS A 354 -37.38 44.54 -129.33
N ARG A 355 -36.04 44.33 -129.20
CA ARG A 355 -35.10 44.78 -128.11
C ARG A 355 -35.26 44.38 -126.61
N GLY A 356 -34.12 43.97 -125.99
CA GLY A 356 -33.83 43.96 -124.52
C GLY A 356 -34.45 42.80 -123.69
N GLY A 357 -33.95 42.37 -122.51
CA GLY A 357 -32.73 42.69 -121.72
C GLY A 357 -33.01 42.84 -120.19
N VAL A 358 -32.14 42.49 -119.22
CA VAL A 358 -30.86 41.71 -119.21
C VAL A 358 -30.42 41.39 -117.73
N MET A 359 -29.69 40.29 -117.48
CA MET A 359 -28.98 39.87 -116.20
C MET A 359 -29.83 39.66 -114.91
N ALA A 360 -29.85 38.47 -114.28
CA ALA A 360 -29.00 37.96 -113.15
C ALA A 360 -29.55 38.29 -111.72
N GLY A 361 -29.35 37.51 -110.65
CA GLY A 361 -28.59 36.25 -110.45
C GLY A 361 -28.86 35.56 -109.09
N GLU A 362 -27.96 34.66 -108.68
CA GLU A 362 -27.92 33.77 -107.49
C GLU A 362 -27.96 34.48 -106.09
N GLY A 363 -28.00 33.84 -104.91
CA GLY A 363 -28.14 32.42 -104.49
C GLY A 363 -27.35 32.09 -103.19
N GLY A 364 -27.85 31.17 -102.34
CA GLY A 364 -27.17 30.59 -101.17
C GLY A 364 -26.91 31.51 -99.94
N ASP A 365 -26.36 31.04 -98.81
CA ASP A 365 -26.33 29.68 -98.25
C ASP A 365 -25.94 29.64 -96.74
N ALA A 366 -25.76 28.45 -96.17
CA ALA A 366 -25.80 28.09 -94.74
C ALA A 366 -24.54 28.28 -93.83
N GLU A 367 -24.78 28.06 -92.51
CA GLU A 367 -23.96 27.26 -91.53
C GLU A 367 -22.87 27.81 -90.54
N GLN A 368 -22.92 27.21 -89.32
CA GLN A 368 -21.88 26.70 -88.39
C GLN A 368 -21.01 27.54 -87.36
N ALA A 369 -21.14 27.09 -86.09
CA ALA A 369 -20.10 26.67 -85.08
C ALA A 369 -19.12 27.63 -84.35
N GLY A 370 -18.70 27.26 -83.10
CA GLY A 370 -17.45 27.76 -82.45
C GLY A 370 -17.25 27.75 -80.89
N ASP A 371 -16.55 26.72 -80.36
CA ASP A 371 -15.46 26.74 -79.31
C ASP A 371 -15.66 27.08 -77.77
N ALA A 372 -14.56 26.99 -76.96
CA ALA A 372 -14.50 26.74 -75.48
C ALA A 372 -13.52 27.64 -74.62
N GLY A 373 -13.16 27.28 -73.36
CA GLY A 373 -12.34 28.11 -72.41
C GLY A 373 -11.72 27.46 -71.12
N GLN A 374 -10.89 28.21 -70.35
CA GLN A 374 -9.90 27.78 -69.30
C GLN A 374 -9.57 28.90 -68.25
N ALA A 375 -8.78 28.81 -67.13
CA ALA A 375 -8.31 27.78 -66.15
C ALA A 375 -7.48 28.43 -64.96
N GLY A 376 -7.14 27.71 -63.86
CA GLY A 376 -6.25 28.14 -62.71
C GLY A 376 -6.25 27.13 -61.51
N ALA A 377 -5.33 27.02 -60.51
CA ALA A 377 -4.15 27.74 -59.94
C ALA A 377 -4.39 28.69 -58.71
N ALA A 378 -3.57 28.83 -57.63
CA ALA A 378 -2.47 28.01 -57.01
C ALA A 378 -2.01 28.57 -55.59
N GLY A 379 -1.34 27.78 -54.71
CA GLY A 379 -0.68 28.17 -53.41
C GLY A 379 -0.63 27.00 -52.36
N GLN A 380 0.23 26.81 -51.33
CA GLN A 380 1.36 27.50 -50.62
C GLN A 380 0.99 28.56 -49.53
N ALA A 381 1.65 28.76 -48.35
CA ALA A 381 2.73 28.11 -47.51
C ALA A 381 2.87 28.93 -46.15
N ALA A 382 3.67 28.72 -45.08
CA ALA A 382 4.40 27.65 -44.30
C ALA A 382 5.13 28.28 -43.05
N GLN A 383 5.76 27.49 -42.14
CA GLN A 383 6.69 27.88 -41.00
C GLN A 383 6.12 28.64 -39.77
N ALA A 384 6.78 28.77 -38.59
CA ALA A 384 7.70 27.92 -37.77
C ALA A 384 7.99 28.63 -36.40
N GLY A 385 8.53 27.95 -35.36
CA GLY A 385 9.00 28.61 -34.11
C GLY A 385 9.37 27.66 -32.94
N GLU A 386 10.39 28.03 -32.15
CA GLU A 386 11.02 27.23 -31.07
C GLU A 386 11.49 28.16 -29.90
N ALA A 387 12.21 27.62 -28.90
CA ALA A 387 12.85 28.28 -27.73
C ALA A 387 11.93 28.57 -26.51
N ALA A 388 12.41 28.58 -25.24
CA ALA A 388 13.68 28.12 -24.65
C ALA A 388 13.51 27.86 -23.13
N ALA A 389 14.54 27.29 -22.48
CA ALA A 389 14.56 27.03 -21.03
C ALA A 389 14.88 28.28 -20.18
N GLY A 390 14.40 28.29 -18.93
CA GLY A 390 14.69 29.31 -17.91
C GLY A 390 14.67 28.70 -16.50
N VAL A 391 15.41 29.29 -15.56
CA VAL A 391 15.59 28.76 -14.20
C VAL A 391 14.36 29.04 -13.34
N GLY A 392 13.65 27.98 -12.92
CA GLY A 392 12.35 28.08 -12.23
C GLY A 392 12.45 28.18 -10.71
N GLY A 393 12.26 29.37 -10.16
CA GLY A 393 12.05 29.57 -8.71
C GLY A 393 10.62 29.28 -8.23
N ASP A 394 9.63 29.54 -9.08
CA ASP A 394 8.20 29.50 -8.73
C ASP A 394 7.45 28.25 -9.24
N GLU A 395 8.16 27.31 -9.88
CA GLU A 395 7.58 26.08 -10.42
C GLU A 395 7.43 24.99 -9.34
N VAL A 396 6.24 24.38 -9.30
CA VAL A 396 5.89 23.26 -8.43
C VAL A 396 5.76 21.95 -9.21
N ALA A 397 6.27 20.86 -8.63
CA ALA A 397 5.85 19.51 -8.99
C ALA A 397 4.94 18.93 -7.90
N VAL A 398 3.92 18.17 -8.31
CA VAL A 398 2.97 17.47 -7.42
C VAL A 398 3.04 15.98 -7.73
N LEU A 399 3.43 15.17 -6.74
CA LEU A 399 3.51 13.71 -6.86
C LEU A 399 2.49 13.08 -5.90
N LEU A 400 1.56 12.32 -6.46
CA LEU A 400 0.45 11.71 -5.75
C LEU A 400 0.61 10.19 -5.68
N ASP A 401 0.77 9.69 -4.46
CA ASP A 401 0.53 8.29 -4.13
C ASP A 401 -0.97 8.05 -4.04
N GLN A 402 -1.56 7.60 -5.15
CA GLN A 402 -3.01 7.43 -5.23
C GLN A 402 -3.50 6.36 -4.26
N ALA A 403 -2.68 5.34 -3.96
CA ALA A 403 -3.03 4.24 -3.07
C ALA A 403 -3.07 4.67 -1.60
N ASN A 404 -2.01 5.36 -1.12
CA ASN A 404 -1.93 5.87 0.25
C ASN A 404 -3.05 6.87 0.54
N ILE A 405 -3.23 7.88 -0.31
CA ILE A 405 -4.23 8.93 -0.12
C ILE A 405 -5.67 8.38 -0.20
N ALA A 406 -5.97 7.49 -1.14
CA ALA A 406 -7.31 6.88 -1.24
C ALA A 406 -7.60 5.91 -0.06
N ALA A 407 -6.59 5.17 0.42
CA ALA A 407 -6.75 4.32 1.61
C ALA A 407 -7.04 5.15 2.86
N SER A 408 -6.29 6.24 3.09
CA SER A 408 -6.52 7.15 4.22
C SER A 408 -7.91 7.81 4.18
N ALA A 409 -8.34 8.32 3.03
CA ALA A 409 -9.68 8.91 2.87
C ALA A 409 -10.80 7.90 3.17
N ARG A 410 -10.67 6.67 2.65
CA ARG A 410 -11.64 5.59 2.85
C ARG A 410 -11.66 5.10 4.31
N ALA A 411 -10.53 5.13 5.01
CA ALA A 411 -10.45 4.79 6.44
C ALA A 411 -11.11 5.86 7.33
N MET A 412 -10.79 7.14 7.10
CA MET A 412 -11.25 8.26 7.94
C MET A 412 -12.71 8.67 7.65
N PHE A 413 -13.07 8.84 6.36
CA PHE A 413 -14.36 9.42 5.96
C PHE A 413 -15.30 8.45 5.24
N ARG A 414 -14.82 7.25 4.85
CA ARG A 414 -15.54 6.25 4.02
C ARG A 414 -15.97 6.72 2.62
N LYS A 415 -15.67 7.97 2.25
CA LYS A 415 -15.84 8.55 0.92
C LYS A 415 -14.66 8.22 -0.01
N LYS A 416 -14.80 8.59 -1.28
CA LYS A 416 -13.70 8.70 -2.24
C LYS A 416 -13.14 10.14 -2.26
N VAL A 417 -11.95 10.28 -2.81
CA VAL A 417 -11.27 11.57 -3.04
C VAL A 417 -11.62 12.09 -4.43
N ASP A 418 -12.00 13.36 -4.53
CA ASP A 418 -12.04 14.06 -5.82
C ASP A 418 -10.60 14.49 -6.16
N PHE A 419 -10.03 13.85 -7.17
CA PHE A 419 -8.64 14.08 -7.56
C PHE A 419 -8.43 15.40 -8.34
N GLY A 420 -9.49 16.02 -8.83
CA GLY A 420 -9.46 17.37 -9.40
C GLY A 420 -9.42 18.45 -8.31
N LEU A 421 -10.31 18.34 -7.31
CA LEU A 421 -10.27 19.20 -6.12
C LEU A 421 -8.95 19.03 -5.36
N LEU A 422 -8.44 17.81 -5.22
CA LEU A 422 -7.11 17.56 -4.66
C LEU A 422 -6.03 18.30 -5.47
N LEU A 423 -5.99 18.19 -6.80
CA LEU A 423 -4.96 18.89 -7.58
C LEU A 423 -5.05 20.42 -7.43
N GLN A 424 -6.25 20.99 -7.43
CA GLN A 424 -6.45 22.42 -7.16
C GLN A 424 -5.95 22.80 -5.75
N ARG A 425 -6.27 21.97 -4.74
CA ARG A 425 -5.91 22.18 -3.34
C ARG A 425 -4.41 22.09 -3.06
N LEU A 426 -3.70 21.21 -3.77
CA LEU A 426 -2.25 21.00 -3.69
C LEU A 426 -1.46 22.05 -4.49
N THR A 427 -1.95 22.44 -5.66
CA THR A 427 -1.28 23.44 -6.51
C THR A 427 -1.47 24.86 -5.98
N ALA A 428 -2.66 25.19 -5.44
CA ALA A 428 -2.97 26.47 -4.80
C ALA A 428 -2.66 27.69 -5.70
N GLY A 429 -2.84 27.56 -7.02
CA GLY A 429 -2.58 28.61 -8.00
C GLY A 429 -1.10 28.78 -8.42
N ARG A 430 -0.19 27.93 -7.93
CA ARG A 430 1.23 27.92 -8.31
C ARG A 430 1.45 27.37 -9.73
N SER A 431 2.56 27.74 -10.37
CA SER A 431 2.90 27.28 -11.73
C SER A 431 3.29 25.80 -11.74
N VAL A 432 2.47 24.94 -12.34
CA VAL A 432 2.63 23.48 -12.28
C VAL A 432 3.55 22.97 -13.39
N LYS A 433 4.78 22.60 -13.04
CA LYS A 433 5.75 22.02 -13.99
C LYS A 433 5.50 20.54 -14.24
N ARG A 434 5.03 19.80 -13.22
CA ARG A 434 4.62 18.39 -13.37
C ARG A 434 3.59 17.99 -12.31
N ALA A 435 2.48 17.36 -12.72
CA ALA A 435 1.53 16.72 -11.81
C ALA A 435 1.45 15.23 -12.17
N VAL A 436 1.90 14.34 -11.28
CA VAL A 436 2.00 12.90 -11.53
C VAL A 436 1.22 12.11 -10.50
N ALA A 437 0.25 11.32 -10.94
CA ALA A 437 -0.45 10.35 -10.10
C ALA A 437 0.11 8.94 -10.36
N PHE A 438 0.53 8.29 -9.27
CA PHE A 438 1.08 6.94 -9.24
C PHE A 438 -0.04 5.98 -8.86
N VAL A 439 -0.51 5.22 -9.85
CA VAL A 439 -1.73 4.42 -9.76
C VAL A 439 -1.42 2.94 -9.89
N VAL A 440 -2.08 2.11 -9.10
CA VAL A 440 -1.94 0.65 -9.12
C VAL A 440 -3.12 0.03 -9.86
N ASP A 441 -2.82 -0.66 -10.96
CA ASP A 441 -3.83 -1.39 -11.75
C ASP A 441 -4.12 -2.73 -11.08
N ASN A 442 -5.21 -2.76 -10.31
CA ASN A 442 -5.71 -3.95 -9.62
C ASN A 442 -6.67 -4.80 -10.47
N GLY A 443 -6.84 -4.50 -11.76
CA GLY A 443 -7.69 -5.28 -12.69
C GLY A 443 -9.21 -5.10 -12.52
N GLY A 444 -9.66 -3.99 -11.92
CA GLY A 444 -11.09 -3.70 -11.74
C GLY A 444 -11.74 -3.13 -13.02
N PRO A 445 -13.03 -3.43 -13.30
CA PRO A 445 -13.68 -3.10 -14.57
C PRO A 445 -13.85 -1.59 -14.84
N SER A 446 -13.67 -0.73 -13.84
CA SER A 446 -13.73 0.73 -13.96
C SER A 446 -12.35 1.42 -14.05
N PHE A 447 -11.25 0.66 -14.12
CA PHE A 447 -9.89 1.19 -14.01
C PHE A 447 -9.53 2.19 -15.13
N ASP A 448 -9.86 1.89 -16.38
CA ASP A 448 -9.55 2.78 -17.50
C ASP A 448 -10.37 4.08 -17.44
N GLY A 449 -11.64 4.01 -17.03
CA GLY A 449 -12.49 5.20 -16.81
C GLY A 449 -11.98 6.08 -15.66
N PHE A 450 -11.45 5.48 -14.59
CA PHE A 450 -10.76 6.20 -13.52
C PHE A 450 -9.48 6.88 -14.02
N CYS A 451 -8.66 6.17 -14.82
CA CYS A 451 -7.47 6.76 -15.44
C CYS A 451 -7.81 7.93 -16.37
N ASP A 452 -8.87 7.82 -17.17
CA ASP A 452 -9.32 8.91 -18.05
C ASP A 452 -9.87 10.10 -17.26
N HIS A 453 -10.53 9.88 -16.11
CA HIS A 453 -10.90 10.98 -15.22
C HIS A 453 -9.67 11.69 -14.64
N LEU A 454 -8.64 10.96 -14.20
CA LEU A 454 -7.39 11.56 -13.73
C LEU A 454 -6.67 12.37 -14.82
N ARG A 455 -6.61 11.84 -16.05
CA ARG A 455 -6.06 12.58 -17.21
C ARG A 455 -6.83 13.86 -17.48
N LYS A 456 -8.16 13.80 -17.48
CA LYS A 456 -9.06 14.96 -17.70
C LYS A 456 -8.99 16.02 -16.58
N THR A 457 -8.63 15.62 -15.36
CA THR A 457 -8.42 16.53 -14.22
C THR A 457 -6.99 17.09 -14.14
N GLY A 458 -6.10 16.74 -15.08
CA GLY A 458 -4.77 17.34 -15.24
C GLY A 458 -3.59 16.47 -14.78
N TRP A 459 -3.82 15.23 -14.37
CA TRP A 459 -2.75 14.33 -13.91
C TRP A 459 -2.08 13.57 -15.06
N THR A 460 -0.75 13.63 -15.10
CA THR A 460 0.07 12.64 -15.81
C THR A 460 0.05 11.33 -15.03
N LEU A 461 -0.11 10.19 -15.71
CA LEU A 461 -0.25 8.89 -15.04
C LEU A 461 0.99 8.02 -15.14
N ARG A 462 1.38 7.42 -14.01
CA ARG A 462 2.25 6.25 -13.94
C ARG A 462 1.40 5.07 -13.45
N VAL A 463 1.27 4.02 -14.27
CA VAL A 463 0.44 2.84 -13.96
C VAL A 463 1.31 1.61 -13.76
N LYS A 464 1.17 0.94 -12.61
CA LYS A 464 1.88 -0.30 -12.26
C LYS A 464 0.88 -1.42 -12.02
N ARG A 465 1.02 -2.51 -12.79
CA ARG A 465 0.33 -3.78 -12.50
C ARG A 465 1.09 -4.52 -11.40
N PRO A 466 0.46 -4.90 -10.27
CA PRO A 466 1.10 -5.66 -9.20
C PRO A 466 1.73 -6.95 -9.73
N ARG A 467 3.04 -7.12 -9.49
CA ARG A 467 3.72 -8.39 -9.77
C ARG A 467 3.76 -9.21 -8.49
N ARG A 468 3.27 -10.45 -8.55
CA ARG A 468 3.50 -11.46 -7.51
C ARG A 468 4.90 -12.03 -7.69
N SER A 469 5.69 -12.03 -6.61
CA SER A 469 6.92 -12.82 -6.54
C SER A 469 6.56 -14.32 -6.55
N PRO A 470 7.46 -15.22 -7.00
CA PRO A 470 7.32 -16.66 -6.76
C PRO A 470 7.08 -16.99 -5.27
N ASP A 471 7.63 -16.19 -4.36
CA ASP A 471 7.48 -16.31 -2.90
C ASP A 471 6.14 -15.76 -2.36
N GLY A 472 5.16 -15.52 -3.22
CA GLY A 472 3.81 -15.03 -2.87
C GLY A 472 3.73 -13.57 -2.44
N ARG A 473 4.85 -12.89 -2.15
CA ARG A 473 4.89 -11.44 -1.86
C ARG A 473 4.41 -10.63 -3.07
N VAL A 474 3.54 -9.65 -2.83
CA VAL A 474 3.06 -8.71 -3.85
C VAL A 474 3.86 -7.42 -3.74
N LYS A 475 4.53 -6.99 -4.80
CA LYS A 475 5.07 -5.62 -4.90
C LYS A 475 4.10 -4.73 -5.68
N ALA A 476 3.35 -3.92 -4.93
CA ALA A 476 2.30 -3.01 -5.40
C ALA A 476 2.53 -1.54 -4.98
N ASP A 477 3.49 -1.31 -4.08
CA ASP A 477 4.19 -0.06 -3.79
C ASP A 477 4.43 0.84 -5.01
N TRP A 478 4.65 2.14 -4.81
CA TRP A 478 5.10 3.06 -5.88
C TRP A 478 6.31 3.91 -5.49
N ASP A 479 6.79 3.75 -4.26
CA ASP A 479 7.72 4.60 -3.51
C ASP A 479 9.04 4.81 -4.25
N MET A 480 9.64 3.75 -4.81
CA MET A 480 10.83 3.86 -5.67
C MET A 480 10.57 4.65 -6.96
N GLY A 481 9.37 4.55 -7.54
CA GLY A 481 8.98 5.31 -8.74
C GLY A 481 8.71 6.79 -8.43
N ILE A 482 8.03 7.06 -7.31
CA ILE A 482 7.81 8.41 -6.78
C ILE A 482 9.16 9.08 -6.47
N ALA A 483 10.08 8.37 -5.83
CA ALA A 483 11.43 8.86 -5.54
C ALA A 483 12.26 9.14 -6.81
N MET A 484 12.21 8.27 -7.81
CA MET A 484 12.91 8.50 -9.08
C MET A 484 12.32 9.68 -9.86
N GLU A 485 11.00 9.82 -9.93
CA GLU A 485 10.34 10.96 -10.58
C GLU A 485 10.67 12.28 -9.86
N ALA A 486 10.67 12.29 -8.52
CA ALA A 486 11.06 13.44 -7.72
C ALA A 486 12.50 13.90 -7.97
N LEU A 487 13.43 12.95 -8.13
CA LEU A 487 14.83 13.22 -8.46
C LEU A 487 15.02 13.63 -9.94
N GLU A 488 14.13 13.24 -10.85
CA GLU A 488 14.16 13.68 -12.26
C GLU A 488 13.77 15.16 -12.41
N VAL A 489 12.90 15.67 -11.53
CA VAL A 489 12.44 17.07 -11.54
C VAL A 489 13.19 17.99 -10.56
N GLU A 490 14.10 17.47 -9.71
CA GLU A 490 14.66 18.26 -8.60
C GLU A 490 15.39 19.53 -9.04
N ASP A 491 16.10 19.48 -10.17
CA ASP A 491 16.83 20.63 -10.73
C ASP A 491 15.95 21.54 -11.62
N GLN A 492 14.62 21.33 -11.61
CA GLN A 492 13.63 22.06 -12.43
C GLN A 492 12.52 22.74 -11.61
N ILE A 493 12.51 22.63 -10.27
CA ILE A 493 11.43 23.11 -9.41
C ILE A 493 11.97 23.82 -8.16
N GLY A 494 11.25 24.83 -7.68
CA GLY A 494 11.50 25.39 -6.35
C GLY A 494 10.82 24.59 -5.23
N LEU A 495 9.76 23.83 -5.56
CA LEU A 495 8.88 23.21 -4.58
C LEU A 495 8.33 21.86 -5.05
N LEU A 496 8.38 20.85 -4.18
CA LEU A 496 7.75 19.55 -4.38
C LEU A 496 6.59 19.37 -3.39
N VAL A 497 5.39 19.08 -3.89
CA VAL A 497 4.26 18.60 -3.09
C VAL A 497 4.19 17.09 -3.18
N LEU A 498 4.51 16.40 -2.08
CA LEU A 498 4.39 14.95 -1.94
C LEU A 498 3.06 14.61 -1.28
N ALA A 499 2.08 14.15 -2.05
CA ALA A 499 0.82 13.65 -1.55
C ALA A 499 0.91 12.16 -1.22
N SER A 500 1.55 11.86 -0.09
CA SER A 500 1.57 10.56 0.61
C SER A 500 1.85 10.80 2.09
N GLY A 501 1.38 9.92 2.97
CA GLY A 501 1.69 9.94 4.40
C GLY A 501 2.86 9.05 4.83
N ASP A 502 3.48 8.31 3.90
CA ASP A 502 4.40 7.20 4.24
C ASP A 502 5.80 7.63 4.74
N GLY A 503 6.22 7.05 5.87
CA GLY A 503 7.50 7.32 6.51
C GLY A 503 8.72 6.95 5.66
N ASP A 504 8.59 5.98 4.74
CA ASP A 504 9.69 5.55 3.87
C ASP A 504 10.17 6.65 2.89
N PHE A 505 9.41 7.74 2.73
CA PHE A 505 9.85 8.92 1.97
C PHE A 505 10.80 9.87 2.73
N VAL A 506 11.01 9.72 4.03
CA VAL A 506 11.90 10.61 4.83
C VAL A 506 13.30 10.81 4.20
N PRO A 507 14.00 9.77 3.67
CA PRO A 507 15.29 9.95 3.01
C PRO A 507 15.22 10.78 1.71
N LEU A 508 14.11 10.68 0.96
CA LEU A 508 13.85 11.47 -0.24
C LEU A 508 13.66 12.95 0.14
N VAL A 509 12.81 13.23 1.14
CA VAL A 509 12.58 14.58 1.65
C VAL A 509 13.91 15.24 2.07
N GLN A 510 14.73 14.54 2.86
CA GLN A 510 16.07 15.04 3.24
C GLN A 510 17.02 15.23 2.04
N ARG A 511 16.91 14.43 0.99
CA ARG A 511 17.74 14.51 -0.23
C ARG A 511 17.36 15.70 -1.12
N LEU A 512 16.07 16.06 -1.17
CA LEU A 512 15.55 17.22 -1.89
C LEU A 512 15.84 18.53 -1.16
N ARG A 513 15.66 18.57 0.17
CA ARG A 513 16.00 19.73 1.00
C ARG A 513 17.49 20.10 0.92
N ARG A 514 18.37 19.09 0.76
CA ARG A 514 19.82 19.28 0.47
C ARG A 514 20.12 19.83 -0.94
N ARG A 515 19.13 19.95 -1.83
CA ARG A 515 19.18 20.66 -3.13
C ARG A 515 18.38 21.97 -3.13
N HIS A 516 17.95 22.45 -1.96
CA HIS A 516 17.13 23.66 -1.79
C HIS A 516 15.70 23.58 -2.36
N VAL A 517 15.23 22.39 -2.78
CA VAL A 517 13.81 22.16 -3.09
C VAL A 517 13.02 22.12 -1.79
N VAL A 518 12.02 22.99 -1.67
CA VAL A 518 11.09 23.00 -0.52
C VAL A 518 10.12 21.82 -0.64
N VAL A 519 9.97 21.02 0.42
CA VAL A 519 9.07 19.86 0.39
C VAL A 519 7.84 20.08 1.26
N GLU A 520 6.67 20.10 0.61
CA GLU A 520 5.36 20.14 1.26
C GLU A 520 4.75 18.73 1.24
N VAL A 521 4.49 18.15 2.41
CA VAL A 521 3.85 16.83 2.53
C VAL A 521 2.35 17.01 2.70
N ALA A 522 1.55 16.33 1.88
CA ALA A 522 0.10 16.43 1.88
C ALA A 522 -0.56 15.08 2.25
N ALA A 523 -1.24 15.05 3.40
CA ALA A 523 -1.83 13.82 3.94
C ALA A 523 -3.02 14.11 4.86
N PHE A 524 -3.85 13.09 5.09
CA PHE A 524 -4.84 13.09 6.17
C PHE A 524 -4.15 12.86 7.53
N SER A 525 -4.67 13.46 8.60
CA SER A 525 -4.01 13.48 9.92
C SER A 525 -3.60 12.11 10.46
N ASP A 526 -4.45 11.09 10.31
CA ASP A 526 -4.20 9.73 10.83
C ASP A 526 -3.37 8.86 9.88
N GLY A 527 -3.13 9.33 8.64
CA GLY A 527 -2.34 8.62 7.63
C GLY A 527 -0.87 9.06 7.58
N LEU A 528 -0.48 10.10 8.32
CA LEU A 528 0.83 10.73 8.24
C LEU A 528 1.80 10.20 9.31
N SER A 529 2.93 9.63 8.85
CA SER A 529 4.07 9.28 9.71
C SER A 529 4.57 10.48 10.53
N PRO A 530 4.80 10.34 11.85
CA PRO A 530 5.45 11.36 12.67
C PRO A 530 6.86 11.73 12.17
N GLU A 531 7.59 10.76 11.61
CA GLU A 531 8.91 10.94 11.03
C GLU A 531 8.85 11.77 9.74
N LEU A 532 7.86 11.51 8.86
CA LEU A 532 7.63 12.31 7.66
C LEU A 532 7.16 13.73 8.01
N PHE A 533 6.27 13.86 9.00
CA PHE A 533 5.84 15.16 9.54
C PHE A 533 7.02 15.99 10.03
N ALA A 534 7.99 15.38 10.72
CA ALA A 534 9.20 16.05 11.20
C ALA A 534 10.24 16.33 10.10
N ALA A 535 10.21 15.60 8.99
CA ALA A 535 11.16 15.75 7.90
C ALA A 535 10.77 16.83 6.86
N ALA A 536 9.49 17.12 6.69
CA ALA A 536 8.96 18.09 5.74
C ALA A 536 9.30 19.56 6.08
N ASP A 537 9.24 20.47 5.09
CA ASP A 537 9.29 21.91 5.33
C ASP A 537 7.91 22.49 5.69
N ARG A 538 6.85 21.94 5.10
CA ARG A 538 5.45 22.25 5.43
C ARG A 538 4.58 20.99 5.33
N VAL A 539 3.44 21.00 6.03
CA VAL A 539 2.44 19.91 5.97
C VAL A 539 1.08 20.48 5.60
N VAL A 540 0.52 20.01 4.48
CA VAL A 540 -0.82 20.31 4.01
C VAL A 540 -1.76 19.23 4.53
N ARG A 541 -2.50 19.53 5.61
CA ARG A 541 -3.52 18.61 6.12
C ARG A 541 -4.70 18.58 5.15
N LEU A 542 -5.06 17.38 4.69
CA LEU A 542 -6.21 17.13 3.84
C LEU A 542 -7.46 16.92 4.71
N GLY A 543 -8.59 17.49 4.29
CA GLY A 543 -9.87 17.42 5.00
C GLY A 543 -10.99 16.80 4.17
N ASP A 544 -12.22 17.13 4.53
CA ASP A 544 -13.42 16.80 3.78
C ASP A 544 -13.62 17.70 2.53
N ASP A 545 -12.84 18.77 2.41
CA ASP A 545 -12.80 19.74 1.30
C ASP A 545 -12.39 19.14 -0.06
N ILE A 546 -11.79 17.94 -0.06
CA ILE A 546 -11.31 17.23 -1.26
C ILE A 546 -12.06 15.90 -1.53
N LEU A 547 -13.20 15.66 -0.88
CA LEU A 547 -13.94 14.40 -1.00
C LEU A 547 -15.12 14.54 -1.97
N GLU A 548 -15.49 13.43 -2.64
CA GLU A 548 -16.68 13.40 -3.49
C GLU A 548 -17.93 13.83 -2.69
N VAL A 549 -18.71 14.75 -3.27
CA VAL A 549 -20.08 15.05 -2.83
C VAL A 549 -20.96 13.90 -3.30
N VAL A 550 -21.69 13.29 -2.36
CA VAL A 550 -22.53 12.08 -2.56
C VAL A 550 -23.99 12.47 -2.38
#